data_AF-A0A326UF58-F1
#
_entry.id   AF-A0A326UF58-F1
#
_cell.length_a   1.000
_cell.length_b   1.000
_cell.length_c   1.000
_cell.angle_alpha   90.00
_cell.angle_beta   90.00
_cell.angle_gamma   90.00
#
_symmetry.space_group_name_H-M   'P 1'
#
loop_
_entity.id
_entity.type
_entity.pdbx_description
1 polymer ?
#
loop_
_entity_poly.entity_id
_entity_poly.type
_entity_poly.pdbx_seq_one_letter_code
_entity_poly.pdbx_strand_id
1 'polypeptide(L)'
;MTYQKPQVPSDYSAPSLNSVLVELEPVIRVMLKHANCSLNDWEQDEIAQCTLYKLARALASREISNLHGYLKRTIHNEFVSYLRSTRPWLSLHTTEEGEPCTGTPLISLSQGWDDPALEYEHRASFQELLDLVVDAIMELPPVQRYATICYFNDIVDDRHVLIASFQRYNLDITPCRWPQERADKQKLLASFYAARSTLIRHLSANPHFSSDHPFTCFHVRRRRK
;
A
#
# COMPACT_ATOMS: atom_id res chain seq x y z
N MET A 1 -22.15 17.82 -68.38
CA MET A 1 -22.02 16.57 -67.60
C MET A 1 -21.81 16.96 -66.15
N THR A 2 -22.89 17.02 -65.38
CA THR A 2 -22.90 17.41 -63.97
C THR A 2 -22.55 16.18 -63.13
N TYR A 3 -21.39 16.21 -62.47
CA TYR A 3 -20.97 15.14 -61.57
C TYR A 3 -21.73 15.25 -60.26
N GLN A 4 -22.66 14.32 -60.03
CA GLN A 4 -23.44 14.24 -58.81
C GLN A 4 -22.64 13.41 -57.79
N LYS A 5 -22.14 14.07 -56.75
CA LYS A 5 -21.33 13.46 -55.69
C LYS A 5 -22.19 12.43 -54.93
N PRO A 6 -21.73 11.17 -54.75
CA PRO A 6 -22.48 10.17 -54.01
C PRO A 6 -22.70 10.64 -52.57
N GLN A 7 -23.96 10.69 -52.13
CA GLN A 7 -24.28 10.85 -50.72
C GLN A 7 -24.05 9.51 -50.03
N VAL A 8 -23.04 9.45 -49.17
CA VAL A 8 -22.81 8.31 -48.27
C VAL A 8 -23.84 8.42 -47.13
N PRO A 9 -24.59 7.34 -46.80
CA PRO A 9 -25.52 7.34 -45.68
C PRO A 9 -24.78 7.63 -44.37
N SER A 10 -25.13 8.73 -43.73
CA SER A 10 -24.49 9.28 -42.52
C SER A 10 -25.09 8.70 -41.23
N ASP A 11 -25.31 7.39 -41.17
CA ASP A 11 -25.97 6.75 -40.01
C ASP A 11 -25.00 6.09 -39.01
N TYR A 12 -23.69 6.12 -39.26
CA TYR A 12 -22.68 5.73 -38.26
C TYR A 12 -22.19 6.96 -37.51
N SER A 13 -23.09 7.58 -36.73
CA SER A 13 -22.68 8.60 -35.76
C SER A 13 -21.81 7.91 -34.73
N ALA A 14 -20.50 8.16 -34.79
CA ALA A 14 -19.56 7.65 -33.81
C ALA A 14 -20.09 7.99 -32.41
N PRO A 15 -20.09 7.03 -31.46
CA PRO A 15 -20.61 7.28 -30.13
C PRO A 15 -19.92 8.51 -29.55
N SER A 16 -20.73 9.45 -29.03
CA SER A 16 -20.20 10.67 -28.46
C SER A 16 -19.20 10.32 -27.36
N LEU A 17 -18.10 11.09 -27.24
CA LEU A 17 -17.08 10.85 -26.21
C LEU A 17 -17.70 10.69 -24.82
N ASN A 18 -18.73 11.48 -24.51
CA ASN A 18 -19.45 11.41 -23.24
C ASN A 18 -20.16 10.07 -23.03
N SER A 19 -20.76 9.50 -24.09
CA SER A 19 -21.40 8.18 -24.01
C SER A 19 -20.40 7.09 -23.64
N VAL A 20 -19.22 7.12 -24.27
CA VAL A 20 -18.14 6.16 -23.99
C VAL A 20 -17.60 6.31 -22.56
N LEU A 21 -17.45 7.55 -22.07
CA LEU A 21 -16.97 7.79 -20.71
C LEU A 21 -17.97 7.32 -19.64
N VAL A 22 -19.28 7.55 -19.86
CA VAL A 22 -20.34 7.07 -18.95
C VAL A 22 -20.37 5.55 -18.88
N GLU A 23 -20.17 4.85 -20.00
CA GLU A 23 -20.10 3.39 -20.03
C GLU A 23 -18.87 2.83 -19.29
N LEU A 24 -17.76 3.57 -19.28
CA LEU A 24 -16.50 3.13 -18.68
C LEU A 24 -16.36 3.44 -17.19
N GLU A 25 -17.13 4.40 -16.66
CA GLU A 25 -17.12 4.73 -15.23
C GLU A 25 -17.34 3.50 -14.31
N PRO A 26 -18.38 2.66 -14.49
CA PRO A 26 -18.57 1.50 -13.62
C PRO A 26 -17.41 0.50 -13.70
N VAL A 27 -16.78 0.37 -14.88
CA VAL A 27 -15.61 -0.49 -15.07
C VAL A 27 -14.42 0.04 -14.28
N ILE A 28 -14.16 1.34 -14.32
CA ILE A 28 -13.08 1.98 -13.55
C ILE A 28 -13.30 1.76 -12.04
N ARG A 29 -14.53 1.94 -11.56
CA ARG A 29 -14.89 1.72 -10.15
C ARG A 29 -14.65 0.28 -9.71
N VAL A 30 -15.06 -0.69 -10.53
CA VAL A 30 -14.79 -2.12 -10.27
C VAL A 30 -13.29 -2.39 -10.25
N MET A 31 -12.53 -1.84 -11.21
CA MET A 31 -11.07 -1.98 -11.25
C MET A 31 -10.37 -1.37 -10.02
N LEU A 32 -10.84 -0.22 -9.52
CA LEU A 32 -10.33 0.41 -8.31
C LEU A 32 -10.58 -0.45 -7.07
N LYS A 33 -11.81 -0.95 -6.90
CA LYS A 33 -12.17 -1.86 -5.80
C LYS A 33 -11.35 -3.15 -5.81
N HIS A 34 -11.08 -3.71 -6.99
CA HIS A 34 -10.22 -4.89 -7.12
C HIS A 34 -8.73 -4.59 -6.93
N ALA A 35 -8.29 -3.37 -7.25
CA ALA A 35 -6.90 -2.98 -7.11
C ALA A 35 -6.53 -2.73 -5.64
N ASN A 36 -7.42 -2.13 -4.84
CA ASN A 36 -7.12 -1.74 -3.46
C ASN A 36 -8.39 -1.68 -2.58
N CYS A 37 -8.38 -2.38 -1.45
CA CYS A 37 -9.49 -2.39 -0.49
C CYS A 37 -9.40 -1.28 0.58
N SER A 38 -8.34 -0.48 0.60
CA SER A 38 -8.04 0.46 1.70
C SER A 38 -8.44 1.91 1.42
N LEU A 39 -8.96 2.21 0.23
CA LEU A 39 -9.45 3.56 -0.09
C LEU A 39 -10.91 3.68 0.32
N ASN A 40 -11.27 4.80 0.95
CA ASN A 40 -12.67 5.11 1.19
C ASN A 40 -13.37 5.54 -0.12
N ASP A 41 -14.69 5.70 -0.08
CA ASP A 41 -15.48 5.97 -1.29
C ASP A 41 -15.12 7.30 -1.97
N TRP A 42 -14.82 8.35 -1.21
CA TRP A 42 -14.48 9.66 -1.78
C TRP A 42 -13.09 9.66 -2.44
N GLU A 43 -12.13 8.91 -1.89
CA GLU A 43 -10.81 8.72 -2.50
C GLU A 43 -10.90 7.94 -3.81
N GLN A 44 -11.76 6.92 -3.83
CA GLN A 44 -12.05 6.17 -5.04
C GLN A 44 -12.70 7.08 -6.10
N ASP A 45 -13.61 7.97 -5.70
CA ASP A 45 -14.23 8.95 -6.58
C ASP A 45 -13.20 9.92 -7.19
N GLU A 46 -12.31 10.48 -6.38
CA GLU A 46 -11.26 11.40 -6.82
C GLU A 46 -10.36 10.74 -7.88
N ILE A 47 -9.91 9.51 -7.63
CA ILE A 47 -9.05 8.77 -8.56
C ILE A 47 -9.83 8.38 -9.82
N ALA A 48 -11.10 7.99 -9.70
CA ALA A 48 -11.95 7.65 -10.84
C ALA A 48 -12.16 8.88 -11.75
N GLN A 49 -12.45 10.04 -11.18
CA GLN A 49 -12.60 11.29 -11.92
C GLN A 49 -11.30 11.69 -12.63
N CYS A 50 -10.16 11.63 -11.92
CA CYS A 50 -8.85 11.91 -12.52
C CYS A 50 -8.53 10.96 -13.71
N THR A 51 -8.88 9.68 -13.55
CA THR A 51 -8.72 8.67 -14.61
C THR A 51 -9.59 8.98 -15.82
N LEU A 52 -10.88 9.27 -15.59
CA LEU A 52 -11.83 9.64 -16.65
C LEU A 52 -11.39 10.89 -17.40
N TYR A 53 -10.92 11.91 -16.69
CA TYR A 53 -10.41 13.14 -17.29
C TYR A 53 -9.19 12.87 -18.19
N LYS A 54 -8.22 12.07 -17.72
CA LYS A 54 -7.05 11.69 -18.52
C LYS A 54 -7.42 10.82 -19.72
N LEU A 55 -8.41 9.93 -19.56
CA LEU A 55 -8.94 9.13 -20.64
C LEU A 55 -9.62 9.99 -21.70
N ALA A 56 -10.48 10.93 -21.31
CA ALA A 56 -11.16 11.85 -22.21
C ALA A 56 -10.15 12.64 -23.06
N ARG A 57 -9.10 13.19 -22.42
CA ARG A 57 -8.01 13.88 -23.12
C ARG A 57 -7.26 12.96 -24.08
N ALA A 58 -6.99 11.72 -23.67
CA ALA A 58 -6.29 10.76 -24.51
C ALA A 58 -7.11 10.39 -25.75
N LEU A 59 -8.39 10.06 -25.58
CA LEU A 59 -9.32 9.72 -26.67
C LEU A 59 -9.55 10.88 -27.63
N ALA A 60 -9.55 12.12 -27.14
CA ALA A 60 -9.65 13.30 -27.99
C ALA A 60 -8.39 13.55 -28.85
N SER A 61 -7.23 13.04 -28.42
CA SER A 61 -5.93 13.32 -29.07
C SER A 61 -5.41 12.17 -29.94
N ARG A 62 -5.78 10.92 -29.64
CA ARG A 62 -5.26 9.74 -30.32
C ARG A 62 -6.20 8.55 -30.17
N GLU A 63 -6.14 7.65 -31.14
CA GLU A 63 -6.76 6.34 -31.04
C GLU A 63 -5.96 5.42 -30.09
N ILE A 64 -6.66 4.70 -29.20
CA ILE A 64 -6.04 3.82 -28.20
C ILE A 64 -6.34 2.37 -28.58
N SER A 65 -5.34 1.65 -29.08
CA SER A 65 -5.51 0.26 -29.54
C SER A 65 -5.88 -0.73 -28.43
N ASN A 66 -5.45 -0.47 -27.19
CA ASN A 66 -5.76 -1.33 -26.03
C ASN A 66 -6.26 -0.48 -24.86
N LEU A 67 -7.58 -0.24 -24.86
CA LEU A 67 -8.26 0.58 -23.85
C LEU A 67 -8.11 0.01 -22.45
N HIS A 68 -8.27 -1.30 -22.27
CA HIS A 68 -8.18 -1.93 -20.94
C HIS A 68 -6.77 -1.85 -20.35
N GLY A 69 -5.74 -2.08 -21.15
CA GLY A 69 -4.34 -1.91 -20.73
C GLY A 69 -4.01 -0.46 -20.37
N TYR A 70 -4.54 0.49 -21.16
CA TYR A 70 -4.39 1.91 -20.91
C TYR A 70 -5.08 2.34 -19.60
N LEU A 71 -6.33 1.90 -19.38
CA LEU A 71 -7.08 2.14 -18.15
C LEU A 71 -6.34 1.62 -16.92
N LYS A 72 -5.91 0.35 -16.95
CA LYS A 72 -5.18 -0.26 -15.84
C LYS A 72 -3.91 0.51 -15.46
N ARG A 73 -3.16 0.97 -16.46
CA ARG A 73 -1.94 1.77 -16.25
C ARG A 73 -2.26 3.15 -15.70
N THR A 74 -3.30 3.79 -16.22
CA THR A 74 -3.73 5.12 -15.79
C THR A 74 -4.22 5.08 -14.34
N ILE A 75 -5.11 4.14 -14.00
CA ILE A 75 -5.60 3.92 -12.63
C ILE A 75 -4.42 3.72 -11.66
N HIS A 76 -3.46 2.88 -12.02
CA HIS A 76 -2.28 2.65 -11.17
C HIS A 76 -1.46 3.92 -10.96
N ASN A 77 -1.23 4.70 -12.02
CA ASN A 77 -0.50 5.96 -11.95
C ASN A 77 -1.23 7.00 -11.08
N GLU A 78 -2.54 7.13 -11.25
CA GLU A 78 -3.35 8.06 -10.44
C GLU A 78 -3.35 7.65 -8.98
N PHE A 79 -3.50 6.35 -8.71
CA PHE A 79 -3.39 5.84 -7.35
C PHE A 79 -2.03 6.15 -6.71
N VAL A 80 -0.93 5.90 -7.42
CA VAL A 80 0.42 6.22 -6.93
C VAL A 80 0.60 7.73 -6.76
N SER A 81 0.03 8.54 -7.66
CA SER A 81 0.07 10.00 -7.56
C SER A 81 -0.70 10.48 -6.34
N TYR A 82 -1.89 9.93 -6.12
CA TYR A 82 -2.73 10.20 -4.95
C TYR A 82 -1.99 9.87 -3.65
N LEU A 83 -1.41 8.67 -3.54
CA LEU A 83 -0.61 8.29 -2.36
C LEU A 83 0.62 9.18 -2.15
N ARG A 84 1.18 9.76 -3.21
CA ARG A 84 2.30 10.70 -3.10
C ARG A 84 1.83 12.07 -2.64
N SER A 85 0.65 12.53 -3.07
CA SER A 85 0.09 13.83 -2.67
C SER A 85 -0.52 13.80 -1.27
N THR A 86 -1.03 12.65 -0.83
CA THR A 86 -1.58 12.49 0.53
C THR A 86 -0.55 12.14 1.56
N ARG A 87 0.66 11.72 1.16
CA ARG A 87 1.78 11.68 2.10
C ARG A 87 1.96 13.11 2.62
N PRO A 88 1.81 13.34 3.93
CA PRO A 88 2.17 14.63 4.49
C PRO A 88 3.59 14.89 4.03
N TRP A 89 3.81 16.04 3.40
CA TRP A 89 5.13 16.51 3.07
C TRP A 89 5.92 16.43 4.38
N LEU A 90 6.78 15.42 4.52
CA LEU A 90 7.73 15.41 5.63
C LEU A 90 8.46 16.73 5.44
N SER A 91 8.18 17.69 6.32
CA SER A 91 8.89 18.95 6.32
C SER A 91 10.34 18.56 6.39
N LEU A 92 11.10 18.87 5.33
CA LEU A 92 12.55 18.71 5.38
C LEU A 92 12.95 19.55 6.58
N HIS A 93 13.48 18.90 7.63
CA HIS A 93 13.94 19.62 8.80
C HIS A 93 14.97 20.64 8.31
N THR A 94 14.57 21.91 8.36
CA THR A 94 15.46 23.02 8.08
C THR A 94 16.15 23.39 9.39
N THR A 95 17.42 23.73 9.33
CA THR A 95 18.10 24.36 10.46
C THR A 95 17.50 25.75 10.74
N GLU A 96 17.91 26.39 11.83
CA GLU A 96 17.46 27.76 12.17
C GLU A 96 17.79 28.78 11.05
N GLU A 97 18.75 28.45 10.18
CA GLU A 97 19.19 29.23 9.03
C GLU A 97 18.42 28.90 7.73
N GLY A 98 17.45 27.98 7.76
CA GLY A 98 16.64 27.61 6.59
C GLY A 98 17.31 26.64 5.62
N GLU A 99 18.46 26.07 5.96
CA GLU A 99 19.15 25.09 5.12
C GLU A 99 18.62 23.65 5.38
N PRO A 100 18.50 22.80 4.34
CA PRO A 100 18.06 21.42 4.51
C PRO A 100 19.10 20.59 5.28
N CYS A 101 18.71 20.05 6.44
CA CYS A 101 19.57 19.21 7.29
C CYS A 101 20.23 18.07 6.51
N THR A 102 21.55 18.12 6.34
CA THR A 102 22.34 17.14 5.57
C THR A 102 22.89 16.01 6.45
N GLY A 103 22.18 15.66 7.51
CA GLY A 103 22.55 14.62 8.47
C GLY A 103 21.35 13.76 8.91
N THR A 104 21.61 12.63 9.57
CA THR A 104 20.57 11.80 10.19
C THR A 104 19.70 12.69 11.09
N PRO A 105 18.39 12.83 10.83
CA PRO A 105 17.55 13.73 11.60
C PRO A 105 17.56 13.29 13.06
N LEU A 106 18.09 14.15 13.94
CA LEU A 106 18.25 13.85 15.37
C LEU A 106 16.92 13.90 16.13
N ILE A 107 15.83 14.26 15.45
CA ILE A 107 14.50 14.43 16.02
C ILE A 107 13.56 13.54 15.21
N SER A 108 13.42 12.30 15.66
CA SER A 108 12.24 11.50 15.35
C SER A 108 11.00 12.30 15.75
N LEU A 109 9.91 12.20 14.98
CA LEU A 109 8.57 12.72 15.25
C LEU A 109 7.98 12.31 16.63
N SER A 110 8.75 11.62 17.48
CA SER A 110 8.40 11.22 18.83
C SER A 110 8.71 12.24 19.93
N GLN A 111 9.16 13.46 19.60
CA GLN A 111 9.52 14.49 20.59
C GLN A 111 8.48 15.61 20.75
N GLY A 112 7.21 15.27 20.99
CA GLY A 112 6.37 16.09 21.88
C GLY A 112 5.84 17.42 21.32
N TRP A 113 5.64 17.53 20.01
CA TRP A 113 4.99 18.69 19.39
C TRP A 113 3.55 18.42 18.95
N ASP A 114 3.05 17.18 19.12
CA ASP A 114 1.65 16.85 18.86
C ASP A 114 0.82 16.97 20.14
N ASP A 115 -0.51 16.94 20.02
CA ASP A 115 -1.41 16.88 21.18
C ASP A 115 -1.00 15.69 22.08
N PRO A 116 -0.64 15.91 23.36
CA PRO A 116 -0.24 14.83 24.27
C PRO A 116 -1.29 13.72 24.39
N ALA A 117 -2.57 14.04 24.18
CA ALA A 117 -3.65 13.06 24.17
C ALA A 117 -3.54 12.14 22.93
N LEU A 118 -3.22 12.70 21.76
CA LEU A 118 -3.04 11.99 20.50
C LEU A 118 -1.76 11.15 20.52
N GLU A 119 -0.67 11.65 21.10
CA GLU A 119 0.57 10.88 21.28
C GLU A 119 0.36 9.68 22.22
N TYR A 120 -0.45 9.84 23.27
CA TYR A 120 -0.79 8.75 24.18
C TYR A 120 -1.65 7.69 23.49
N GLU A 121 -2.67 8.12 22.74
CA GLU A 121 -3.54 7.23 21.95
C GLU A 121 -2.72 6.45 20.91
N HIS A 122 -1.85 7.12 20.15
CA HIS A 122 -0.97 6.46 19.18
C HIS A 122 0.00 5.46 19.83
N ARG A 123 0.58 5.79 21.00
CA ARG A 123 1.44 4.86 21.73
C ARG A 123 0.66 3.65 22.26
N ALA A 124 -0.56 3.86 22.74
CA ALA A 124 -1.43 2.79 23.19
C ALA A 124 -1.82 1.86 22.03
N SER A 125 -2.28 2.42 20.91
CA SER A 125 -2.63 1.66 19.70
C SER A 125 -1.42 0.93 19.09
N PHE A 126 -0.24 1.55 19.09
CA PHE A 126 0.98 0.89 18.63
C PHE A 126 1.35 -0.31 19.50
N GLN A 127 1.26 -0.16 20.83
CA GLN A 127 1.55 -1.26 21.75
C GLN A 127 0.55 -2.41 21.60
N GLU A 128 -0.74 -2.11 21.46
CA GLU A 128 -1.80 -3.11 21.20
C GLU A 128 -1.54 -3.87 19.89
N LEU A 129 -1.18 -3.16 18.83
CA LEU A 129 -0.83 -3.76 17.55
C LEU A 129 0.41 -4.66 17.67
N LEU A 130 1.43 -4.19 18.38
CA LEU A 130 2.66 -4.94 18.59
C LEU A 130 2.40 -6.22 19.38
N ASP A 131 1.60 -6.15 20.45
CA ASP A 131 1.23 -7.31 21.26
C ASP A 131 0.47 -8.34 20.41
N LEU A 132 -0.49 -7.89 19.59
CA LEU A 132 -1.24 -8.75 18.69
C LEU A 132 -0.36 -9.42 17.61
N VAL A 133 0.65 -8.70 17.11
CA VAL A 133 1.66 -9.27 16.20
C VAL A 133 2.51 -10.31 16.91
N VAL A 134 2.97 -10.03 18.13
CA VAL A 134 3.77 -10.97 18.92
C VAL A 134 2.99 -12.23 19.23
N ASP A 135 1.71 -12.12 19.62
CA ASP A 135 0.80 -13.27 19.80
C ASP A 135 0.76 -14.14 18.54
N ALA A 136 0.53 -13.53 17.37
CA ALA A 136 0.48 -14.25 16.11
C ALA A 136 1.84 -14.92 15.77
N ILE A 137 2.96 -14.31 16.15
CA ILE A 137 4.30 -14.90 15.98
C ILE A 137 4.48 -16.11 16.91
N MET A 138 3.94 -16.05 18.12
CA MET A 138 4.01 -17.13 19.11
C MET A 138 3.22 -18.37 18.70
N GLU A 139 2.24 -18.23 17.83
CA GLU A 139 1.52 -19.37 17.26
C GLU A 139 2.25 -20.04 16.08
N LEU A 140 3.28 -19.39 15.52
CA LEU A 140 4.04 -19.96 14.40
C LEU A 140 4.88 -21.18 14.83
N PRO A 141 5.10 -22.13 13.89
CA PRO A 141 6.09 -23.18 14.06
C PRO A 141 7.48 -22.63 14.40
N PRO A 142 8.32 -23.35 15.16
CA PRO A 142 9.59 -22.82 15.71
C PRO A 142 10.51 -22.16 14.67
N VAL A 143 10.67 -22.80 13.50
CA VAL A 143 11.53 -22.28 12.42
C VAL A 143 10.96 -21.01 11.80
N GLN A 144 9.64 -20.95 11.63
CA GLN A 144 8.93 -19.78 11.10
C GLN A 144 8.95 -18.62 12.10
N ARG A 145 8.77 -18.93 13.39
CA ARG A 145 8.90 -17.98 14.48
C ARG A 145 10.30 -17.37 14.52
N TYR A 146 11.34 -18.19 14.52
CA TYR A 146 12.73 -17.72 14.52
C TYR A 146 13.04 -16.85 13.30
N ALA A 147 12.62 -17.27 12.10
CA ALA A 147 12.78 -16.48 10.88
C ALA A 147 12.10 -15.12 10.97
N THR A 148 10.91 -15.09 11.58
CA THR A 148 10.11 -13.88 11.76
C THR A 148 10.74 -12.95 12.79
N ILE A 149 11.20 -13.47 13.92
CA ILE A 149 11.92 -12.68 14.94
C ILE A 149 13.19 -12.06 14.34
N CYS A 150 13.98 -12.84 13.58
CA CYS A 150 15.16 -12.30 12.89
C CYS A 150 14.79 -11.18 11.92
N TYR A 151 13.66 -11.31 11.22
CA TYR A 151 13.16 -10.27 10.33
C TYR A 151 12.77 -9.00 11.10
N PHE A 152 11.97 -9.11 12.17
CA PHE A 152 11.57 -7.96 12.99
C PHE A 152 12.75 -7.25 13.65
N ASN A 153 13.77 -8.00 14.11
CA ASN A 153 15.00 -7.44 14.65
C ASN A 153 15.77 -6.56 13.64
N ASP A 154 15.63 -6.81 12.34
CA ASP A 154 16.27 -6.02 11.28
C ASP A 154 15.45 -4.80 10.85
N ILE A 155 14.11 -4.85 10.98
CA ILE A 155 13.22 -3.80 10.45
C ILE A 155 12.68 -2.83 11.51
N VAL A 156 12.66 -3.21 12.79
CA VAL A 156 12.16 -2.34 13.87
C VAL A 156 13.32 -1.48 14.38
N ASP A 157 13.15 -0.16 14.27
CA ASP A 157 14.15 0.81 14.71
C ASP A 157 14.32 0.80 16.24
N ASP A 158 13.22 0.73 17.00
CA ASP A 158 13.25 0.61 18.46
C ASP A 158 13.22 -0.84 18.91
N ARG A 159 14.43 -1.43 19.00
CA ARG A 159 14.59 -2.80 19.48
C ARG A 159 14.20 -2.99 20.95
N HIS A 160 14.22 -1.94 21.77
CA HIS A 160 13.88 -2.07 23.19
C HIS A 160 12.40 -2.38 23.38
N VAL A 161 11.53 -1.72 22.60
CA VAL A 161 10.09 -1.97 22.62
C VAL A 161 9.78 -3.39 22.14
N LEU A 162 10.44 -3.84 21.07
CA LEU A 162 10.28 -5.21 20.57
C LEU A 162 10.71 -6.25 21.62
N ILE A 163 11.88 -6.08 22.23
CA ILE A 163 12.38 -6.98 23.28
C ILE A 163 11.40 -7.01 24.47
N ALA A 164 10.91 -5.85 24.91
CA ALA A 164 9.96 -5.77 26.01
C ALA A 164 8.66 -6.53 25.72
N SER A 165 8.14 -6.46 24.50
CA SER A 165 6.95 -7.22 24.09
C SER A 165 7.20 -8.74 24.09
N PHE A 166 8.35 -9.22 23.61
CA PHE A 166 8.67 -10.65 23.62
C PHE A 166 9.03 -11.19 25.02
N GLN A 167 9.57 -10.36 25.91
CA GLN A 167 9.84 -10.72 27.30
C GLN A 167 8.56 -11.07 28.08
N ARG A 168 7.41 -10.49 27.73
CA ARG A 168 6.10 -10.87 28.31
C ARG A 168 5.75 -12.35 28.04
N TYR A 169 6.32 -12.93 26.98
CA TYR A 169 6.18 -14.34 26.61
C TYR A 169 7.37 -15.20 27.07
N ASN A 170 8.23 -14.67 27.95
CA ASN A 170 9.46 -15.30 28.42
C ASN A 170 10.43 -15.71 27.29
N LEU A 171 10.42 -14.98 26.17
CA LEU A 171 11.37 -15.19 25.08
C LEU A 171 12.39 -14.05 25.01
N ASP A 172 13.66 -14.41 25.14
CA ASP A 172 14.76 -13.51 24.83
C ASP A 172 15.07 -13.56 23.33
N ILE A 173 14.80 -12.46 22.63
CA ILE A 173 15.04 -12.31 21.19
C ILE A 173 16.38 -11.63 20.87
N THR A 174 17.11 -11.17 21.89
CA THR A 174 18.43 -10.53 21.76
C THR A 174 19.44 -11.38 20.99
N PRO A 175 19.52 -12.72 21.17
CA PRO A 175 20.46 -13.55 20.43
C PRO A 175 19.97 -13.90 19.01
N CYS A 176 18.71 -13.63 18.66
CA CYS A 176 18.16 -14.02 17.36
C CYS A 176 18.75 -13.17 16.23
N ARG A 177 19.59 -13.80 15.41
CA ARG A 177 20.22 -13.18 14.24
C ARG A 177 20.12 -14.10 13.02
N TRP A 178 20.17 -13.49 11.84
CA TRP A 178 20.29 -14.25 10.60
C TRP A 178 21.57 -15.09 10.59
N PRO A 179 21.51 -16.32 10.05
CA PRO A 179 22.71 -17.11 9.77
C PRO A 179 23.66 -16.33 8.86
N GLN A 180 24.97 -16.44 9.12
CA GLN A 180 26.01 -15.85 8.27
C GLN A 180 26.15 -16.58 6.93
N GLU A 181 25.87 -17.89 6.93
CA GLU A 181 25.92 -18.69 5.72
C GLU A 181 24.73 -18.39 4.80
N ARG A 182 25.03 -18.09 3.53
CA ARG A 182 24.03 -17.68 2.53
C ARG A 182 22.97 -18.76 2.28
N ALA A 183 23.35 -20.02 2.25
CA ALA A 183 22.43 -21.13 1.99
C ALA A 183 21.39 -21.27 3.10
N ASP A 184 21.82 -21.16 4.36
CA ASP A 184 20.91 -21.27 5.50
C ASP A 184 20.06 -20.01 5.69
N LYS A 185 20.60 -18.84 5.39
CA LYS A 185 19.80 -17.61 5.31
C LYS A 185 18.69 -17.73 4.27
N GLN A 186 18.96 -18.31 3.09
CA GLN A 186 17.92 -18.52 2.06
C GLN A 186 16.82 -19.49 2.51
N LYS A 187 17.17 -20.61 3.15
CA LYS A 187 16.19 -21.55 3.72
C LYS A 187 15.31 -20.87 4.79
N LEU A 188 15.93 -20.06 5.63
CA LEU A 188 15.23 -19.35 6.70
C LEU A 188 14.31 -18.25 6.13
N LEU A 189 14.74 -17.53 5.09
CA LEU A 189 13.90 -16.57 4.37
C LEU A 189 12.69 -17.23 3.68
N ALA A 190 12.87 -18.43 3.11
CA ALA A 190 11.73 -19.19 2.56
C ALA A 190 10.71 -19.53 3.65
N SER A 191 11.19 -19.89 4.85
CA SER A 191 10.33 -20.13 6.02
C SER A 191 9.62 -18.86 6.48
N PHE A 192 10.29 -17.70 6.47
CA PHE A 192 9.66 -16.41 6.75
C PHE A 192 8.52 -16.09 5.77
N TYR A 193 8.68 -16.38 4.47
CA TYR A 193 7.62 -16.10 3.49
C TYR A 193 6.33 -16.89 3.78
N ALA A 194 6.48 -18.15 4.20
CA ALA A 194 5.35 -18.96 4.68
C ALA A 194 4.75 -18.38 5.97
N ALA A 195 5.61 -18.02 6.94
CA ALA A 195 5.22 -17.38 8.19
C ALA A 195 4.39 -16.12 7.97
N ARG A 196 4.86 -15.23 7.08
CA ARG A 196 4.20 -13.98 6.71
C ARG A 196 2.77 -14.19 6.21
N SER A 197 2.56 -15.22 5.40
CA SER A 197 1.21 -15.54 4.91
C SER A 197 0.26 -15.96 6.03
N THR A 198 0.78 -16.68 7.03
CA THR A 198 0.03 -17.05 8.24
C THR A 198 -0.26 -15.85 9.12
N LEU A 199 0.72 -14.96 9.33
CA LEU A 199 0.53 -13.72 10.08
C LEU A 199 -0.54 -12.85 9.45
N ILE A 200 -0.47 -12.59 8.13
CA ILE A 200 -1.48 -11.78 7.44
C ILE A 200 -2.89 -12.34 7.67
N ARG A 201 -3.05 -13.67 7.59
CA ARG A 201 -4.34 -14.32 7.85
C ARG A 201 -4.80 -14.11 9.31
N HIS A 202 -3.91 -14.28 10.28
CA HIS A 202 -4.22 -14.05 11.70
C HIS A 202 -4.61 -12.60 11.98
N LEU A 203 -3.83 -11.65 11.46
CA LEU A 203 -4.07 -10.23 11.65
C LEU A 203 -5.38 -9.80 10.98
N SER A 204 -5.69 -10.33 9.80
CA SER A 204 -6.94 -10.05 9.08
C SER A 204 -8.20 -10.67 9.70
N ALA A 205 -8.05 -11.68 10.56
CA ALA A 205 -9.18 -12.33 11.22
C ALA A 205 -9.57 -11.64 12.54
N ASN A 206 -8.74 -10.73 13.04
CA ASN A 206 -9.00 -10.02 14.28
C ASN A 206 -9.85 -8.75 14.03
N PRO A 207 -10.98 -8.56 14.74
CA PRO A 207 -11.90 -7.45 14.49
C PRO A 207 -11.36 -6.07 14.87
N HIS A 208 -10.24 -5.99 15.62
CA HIS A 208 -9.52 -4.75 15.87
C HIS A 208 -8.72 -4.25 14.66
N PHE A 209 -8.59 -5.05 13.59
CA PHE A 209 -7.97 -4.68 12.32
C PHE A 209 -8.97 -4.11 11.30
N SER A 210 -10.11 -3.56 11.78
CA SER A 210 -11.15 -2.99 10.94
C SER A 210 -10.72 -1.66 10.31
N SER A 211 -10.66 -1.68 8.97
CA SER A 211 -10.70 -0.62 7.96
C SER A 211 -9.74 0.58 7.94
N ASP A 212 -9.11 1.03 9.02
CA ASP A 212 -8.53 2.40 9.00
C ASP A 212 -6.99 2.47 8.94
N HIS A 213 -6.27 1.34 8.86
CA HIS A 213 -4.80 1.35 8.80
C HIS A 213 -4.20 1.01 7.40
N PRO A 214 -3.27 1.83 6.87
CA PRO A 214 -2.80 1.81 5.47
C PRO A 214 -1.83 0.66 5.10
N PHE A 215 -1.62 -0.33 5.97
CA PHE A 215 -0.61 -1.39 5.74
C PHE A 215 -1.13 -2.65 5.02
N THR A 216 -2.42 -2.70 4.68
CA THR A 216 -3.07 -3.88 4.10
C THR A 216 -3.10 -3.87 2.57
N CYS A 217 -1.96 -3.67 1.90
CA CYS A 217 -1.90 -3.86 0.44
C CYS A 217 -0.64 -4.56 -0.07
N PHE A 218 -0.49 -5.85 0.27
CA PHE A 218 0.40 -6.76 -0.46
C PHE A 218 -0.29 -8.10 -0.68
N HIS A 219 -1.08 -8.20 -1.75
CA HIS A 219 -1.63 -9.46 -2.22
C HIS A 219 -0.56 -10.30 -2.92
N VAL A 220 -0.25 -11.47 -2.34
CA VAL A 220 0.51 -12.55 -2.96
C VAL A 220 -0.29 -13.10 -4.14
N ARG A 221 0.12 -12.81 -5.37
CA ARG A 221 -0.36 -13.52 -6.57
C ARG A 221 0.06 -14.99 -6.48
N ARG A 222 -0.89 -15.87 -6.13
CA ARG A 222 -0.77 -17.31 -6.37
C ARG A 222 -0.64 -17.55 -7.88
N ARG A 223 0.55 -17.93 -8.36
CA ARG A 223 0.69 -18.58 -9.66
C ARG A 223 0.05 -19.96 -9.55
N ARG A 224 -1.02 -20.21 -10.32
CA ARG A 224 -1.51 -21.56 -10.56
C ARG A 224 -0.56 -22.23 -11.55
N LYS A 225 -0.10 -23.42 -11.12
CA LYS A 225 0.60 -24.52 -11.79
C LYS A 225 1.31 -24.21 -13.10
#